data_AF-Q01R48-F1
#
_entry.id   AF-Q01R48-F1
#
_cell.length_a   1.000
_cell.length_b   1.000
_cell.length_c   1.000
_cell.angle_alpha   90.00
_cell.angle_beta   90.00
_cell.angle_gamma   90.00
#
_symmetry.space_group_name_H-M   'P 1'
#
loop_
_entity.id
_entity.type
_entity.pdbx_description
1 polymer ?
#
loop_
_entity_poly.entity_id
_entity_poly.type
_entity_poly.pdbx_seq_one_letter_code
_entity_poly.pdbx_strand_id
1 'polypeptide(L)'
;MVKVEDLAVTLEQLQAKIAEMSRHIEFLEQRGAAAVPVQQVPPVREEPVPAGITEAELIAISAALGAYLGVRAHIRQIRLVGTAAWAQEGRVSIQASHRLQG
;
A
#
# COMPACT_ATOMS: atom_id res chain seq x y z
N MET A 1 23.82 16.73 -32.38
CA MET A 1 24.77 15.60 -32.27
C MET A 1 25.13 15.49 -30.80
N VAL A 2 24.45 14.59 -30.07
CA VAL A 2 24.74 14.38 -28.63
C VAL A 2 26.13 13.78 -28.56
N LYS A 3 27.03 14.40 -27.79
CA LYS A 3 28.40 13.89 -27.69
C LYS A 3 28.40 12.65 -26.82
N VAL A 4 29.28 11.70 -27.12
CA VAL A 4 29.42 10.46 -26.35
C VAL A 4 29.75 10.78 -24.88
N GLU A 5 30.45 11.89 -24.63
CA GLU A 5 30.69 12.40 -23.27
C GLU A 5 29.40 12.78 -22.53
N ASP A 6 28.43 13.42 -23.19
CA ASP A 6 27.14 13.78 -22.58
C ASP A 6 26.33 12.53 -22.18
N LEU A 7 26.47 11.45 -22.95
CA LEU A 7 25.81 10.18 -22.66
C LEU A 7 26.43 9.47 -21.44
N ALA A 8 27.75 9.53 -21.30
CA ALA A 8 28.44 8.98 -20.13
C ALA A 8 28.01 9.71 -18.85
N VAL A 9 27.95 11.03 -18.88
CA VAL A 9 27.53 11.86 -17.74
C VAL A 9 26.07 11.56 -17.35
N THR A 10 25.17 11.41 -18.31
CA THR A 10 23.76 11.09 -18.02
C THR A 10 23.58 9.68 -17.44
N LEU A 11 24.40 8.71 -17.86
CA LEU A 11 24.41 7.37 -17.27
C LEU A 11 24.92 7.38 -15.82
N GLU A 12 25.97 8.13 -15.52
CA GLU A 12 26.47 8.29 -14.14
C GLU A 12 25.41 8.96 -13.24
N GLN A 13 24.74 10.00 -13.73
CA GLN A 13 23.65 10.66 -13.00
C GLN A 13 22.48 9.72 -12.74
N LEU A 14 22.11 8.87 -13.72
CA LEU A 14 21.08 7.85 -13.56
C LEU A 14 21.48 6.80 -12.51
N GLN A 15 22.71 6.31 -12.54
CA GLN A 15 23.20 5.35 -11.56
C GLN A 15 23.21 5.94 -10.15
N ALA A 16 23.65 7.20 -10.00
CA ALA A 16 23.62 7.91 -8.73
C ALA A 16 22.18 8.05 -8.19
N LYS A 17 21.23 8.40 -9.07
CA LYS A 17 19.80 8.50 -8.73
C LYS A 17 19.23 7.16 -8.28
N ILE A 18 19.55 6.08 -8.99
CA ILE A 18 19.11 4.72 -8.63
C ILE A 18 19.65 4.33 -7.25
N ALA A 19 20.94 4.57 -6.99
CA ALA A 19 21.55 4.26 -5.70
C ALA A 19 20.93 5.07 -4.55
N GLU A 20 20.58 6.34 -4.78
CA GLU A 20 19.85 7.17 -3.82
C GLU A 20 18.46 6.61 -3.52
N MET A 21 17.71 6.22 -4.55
CA MET A 21 16.38 5.63 -4.40
C MET A 21 16.42 4.30 -3.64
N SER A 22 17.40 3.42 -3.94
CA SER A 22 17.57 2.15 -3.22
C SER A 22 17.81 2.37 -1.73
N ARG A 23 18.69 3.32 -1.36
CA ARG A 23 18.92 3.66 0.07
C ARG A 23 17.66 4.20 0.75
N HIS A 24 16.85 4.98 0.03
CA HIS A 24 15.61 5.50 0.58
C HIS A 24 14.59 4.39 0.82
N ILE A 25 14.49 3.42 -0.08
CA ILE A 25 13.62 2.24 0.08
C ILE A 25 14.05 1.42 1.31
N GLU A 26 15.34 1.10 1.43
CA GLU A 26 15.87 0.37 2.59
C GLU A 26 15.55 1.09 3.92
N PHE A 27 15.68 2.42 3.95
CA PHE A 27 15.32 3.21 5.12
C PHE A 27 13.83 3.15 5.46
N LEU A 28 12.96 3.20 4.44
CA LEU A 28 11.52 3.10 4.64
C LEU A 28 11.09 1.69 5.08
N GLU A 29 11.71 0.65 4.53
CA GLU A 29 11.48 -0.75 4.93
C GLU A 29 11.86 -0.99 6.39
N GLN A 30 13.02 -0.48 6.82
CA GLN A 30 13.47 -0.56 8.21
C GLN A 30 12.52 0.16 9.18
N ARG A 31 11.96 1.31 8.76
CA ARG A 31 10.98 2.05 9.56
C ARG A 31 9.60 1.40 9.58
N GLY A 32 9.19 0.80 8.46
CA GLY A 32 7.95 0.01 8.36
C GLY A 32 7.98 -1.25 9.23
N ALA A 33 9.15 -1.87 9.39
CA ALA A 33 9.34 -3.01 10.28
C ALA A 33 9.27 -2.66 11.77
N ALA A 34 9.43 -1.38 12.14
CA ALA A 34 9.57 -0.94 13.54
C ALA A 34 8.28 -0.42 14.19
N ALA A 35 7.10 -0.53 13.57
CA ALA A 35 5.88 0.06 14.14
C ALA A 35 4.59 -0.74 13.88
N VAL A 36 4.30 -1.71 14.76
CA VAL A 36 2.99 -1.80 15.44
C VAL A 36 3.18 -2.50 16.79
N PRO A 37 3.11 -1.83 17.96
CA PRO A 37 2.84 -2.54 19.20
C PRO A 37 1.39 -3.02 19.12
N VAL A 38 1.21 -4.33 18.90
CA VAL A 38 -0.09 -4.98 19.03
C VAL A 38 -0.52 -4.83 20.48
N GLN A 39 -1.47 -3.93 20.74
CA GLN A 39 -2.11 -3.80 22.04
C GLN A 39 -2.78 -5.15 22.33
N GLN A 40 -2.28 -5.86 23.33
CA GLN A 40 -2.81 -7.17 23.73
C GLN A 40 -4.20 -6.96 24.33
N VAL A 41 -5.22 -7.13 23.51
CA VAL A 41 -6.60 -7.32 23.96
C VAL A 41 -6.66 -8.72 24.61
N PRO A 42 -7.28 -8.88 25.80
CA PRO A 42 -7.37 -10.19 26.46
C PRO A 42 -7.99 -11.25 25.53
N PRO A 43 -7.55 -12.52 25.59
CA PRO A 43 -7.94 -13.53 24.62
C PRO A 43 -9.42 -13.87 24.81
N VAL A 44 -10.25 -13.35 23.90
CA VAL A 44 -11.56 -13.94 23.63
C VAL A 44 -11.27 -15.34 23.10
N ARG A 45 -11.92 -16.34 23.69
CA ARG A 45 -11.78 -17.75 23.29
C ARG A 45 -12.37 -17.90 21.89
N GLU A 46 -11.54 -17.75 20.87
CA GLU A 46 -11.91 -17.97 19.48
C GLU A 46 -12.12 -19.47 19.25
N GLU A 47 -13.37 -19.86 18.99
CA GLU A 47 -13.67 -21.08 18.27
C GLU A 47 -12.86 -21.10 16.96
N PRO A 48 -12.46 -22.28 16.44
CA PRO A 48 -11.62 -22.36 15.24
C PRO A 48 -12.35 -21.69 14.07
N VAL A 49 -11.94 -20.45 13.78
CA VAL A 49 -12.50 -19.66 12.70
C VAL A 49 -12.12 -20.36 11.39
N PRO A 50 -13.08 -20.70 10.52
CA PRO A 50 -12.76 -21.26 9.21
C PRO A 50 -11.83 -20.28 8.49
N ALA A 51 -10.79 -20.81 7.85
CA ALA A 51 -9.68 -20.06 7.24
C ALA A 51 -10.05 -19.21 6.00
N GLY A 52 -11.24 -18.62 5.97
CA GLY A 52 -11.77 -17.83 4.87
C GLY A 52 -12.63 -16.66 5.35
N ILE A 53 -12.94 -15.76 4.42
CA ILE A 53 -13.81 -14.61 4.67
C ILE A 53 -15.21 -15.15 4.98
N THR A 54 -15.73 -14.79 6.16
CA THR A 54 -17.09 -15.14 6.59
C THR A 54 -18.13 -14.36 5.79
N GLU A 55 -19.38 -14.83 5.80
CA GLU A 55 -20.49 -14.14 5.14
C GLU A 55 -20.72 -12.74 5.72
N ALA A 56 -20.64 -12.61 7.06
CA ALA A 56 -20.80 -11.32 7.73
C ALA A 56 -19.72 -10.31 7.31
N GLU A 57 -18.46 -10.75 7.19
CA GLU A 57 -17.37 -9.92 6.70
C GLU A 57 -17.56 -9.54 5.23
N LEU A 58 -18.00 -10.48 4.39
CA LEU A 58 -18.29 -10.20 2.98
C LEU A 58 -19.36 -9.12 2.82
N ILE A 59 -20.43 -9.18 3.63
CA ILE A 59 -21.50 -8.18 3.65
C ILE A 59 -20.95 -6.82 4.11
N ALA A 60 -20.16 -6.80 5.19
CA ALA A 60 -19.56 -5.56 5.70
C ALA A 60 -18.64 -4.90 4.67
N ILE A 61 -17.77 -5.68 4.02
CA ILE A 61 -16.89 -5.21 2.94
C ILE A 61 -17.72 -4.65 1.77
N SER A 62 -18.75 -5.38 1.35
CA SER A 62 -19.61 -4.98 0.22
C SER A 62 -20.36 -3.68 0.51
N ALA A 63 -20.90 -3.54 1.72
CA ALA A 63 -21.61 -2.34 2.17
C ALA A 63 -20.66 -1.13 2.21
N ALA A 64 -19.45 -1.30 2.75
CA ALA A 64 -18.44 -0.25 2.79
C ALA A 64 -18.04 0.21 1.38
N LEU A 65 -17.82 -0.73 0.46
CA LEU A 65 -17.50 -0.41 -0.94
C LEU A 65 -18.65 0.31 -1.65
N GLY A 66 -19.90 -0.12 -1.43
CA GLY A 66 -21.08 0.54 -1.98
C GLY A 66 -21.27 1.96 -1.46
N ALA A 67 -21.04 2.17 -0.16
CA ALA A 67 -21.08 3.50 0.45
C ALA A 67 -19.96 4.41 -0.07
N TYR A 68 -18.75 3.87 -0.26
CA TYR A 68 -17.60 4.63 -0.76
C TYR A 68 -17.74 5.02 -2.24
N LEU A 69 -18.16 4.07 -3.09
CA LEU A 69 -18.27 4.30 -4.53
C LEU A 69 -19.59 4.98 -4.93
N GLY A 70 -20.62 4.93 -4.09
CA GLY A 70 -21.96 5.42 -4.40
C GLY A 70 -22.70 4.62 -5.49
N VAL A 71 -22.10 3.51 -5.96
CA VAL A 71 -22.62 2.66 -7.03
C VAL A 71 -22.46 1.18 -6.69
N ARG A 72 -23.22 0.32 -7.37
CA ARG A 72 -23.16 -1.13 -7.18
C ARG A 72 -21.88 -1.70 -7.80
N ALA A 73 -20.84 -1.85 -6.99
CA ALA A 73 -19.55 -2.39 -7.42
C ALA A 73 -19.59 -3.91 -7.58
N HIS A 74 -19.06 -4.43 -8.70
CA HIS A 74 -18.92 -5.87 -8.92
C HIS A 74 -17.58 -6.36 -8.37
N ILE A 75 -17.62 -7.08 -7.25
CA ILE A 75 -16.42 -7.59 -6.56
C ILE A 75 -16.02 -8.93 -7.19
N ARG A 76 -14.85 -8.98 -7.84
CA ARG A 76 -14.35 -10.21 -8.50
C ARG A 76 -13.49 -11.07 -7.59
N GLN A 77 -12.73 -10.46 -6.68
CA GLN A 77 -11.82 -11.16 -5.79
C GLN A 77 -11.52 -10.32 -4.55
N ILE A 78 -11.45 -10.97 -3.39
CA ILE A 78 -10.97 -10.38 -2.14
C ILE A 78 -9.76 -11.19 -1.69
N ARG A 79 -8.68 -10.51 -1.33
CA ARG A 79 -7.45 -11.12 -0.80
C ARG A 79 -6.95 -10.30 0.37
N LEU A 80 -6.51 -10.98 1.41
CA LEU A 80 -5.76 -10.34 2.48
C LEU A 80 -4.35 -10.03 1.95
N VAL A 81 -3.99 -8.76 1.93
CA VAL A 81 -2.64 -8.31 1.61
C VAL A 81 -1.93 -8.05 2.93
N GLY A 82 -0.95 -8.90 3.28
CA GLY A 82 -0.26 -8.87 4.57
C GLY A 82 0.71 -7.69 4.78
N THR A 83 0.70 -6.68 3.91
CA THR A 83 1.57 -5.50 4.05
C THR A 83 0.77 -4.27 4.47
N ALA A 84 1.28 -3.55 5.48
CA ALA A 84 0.74 -2.26 5.92
C ALA A 84 0.83 -1.17 4.84
N ALA A 85 1.62 -1.39 3.78
CA ALA A 85 1.76 -0.47 2.66
C ALA A 85 0.42 -0.19 1.94
N TRP A 86 -0.46 -1.19 1.83
CA TRP A 86 -1.76 -1.04 1.18
C TRP A 86 -2.64 0.04 1.84
N ALA A 87 -2.65 0.07 3.17
CA ALA A 87 -3.40 1.06 3.93
C ALA A 87 -2.82 2.48 3.79
N GLN A 88 -1.52 2.61 3.52
CA GLN A 88 -0.87 3.89 3.26
C GLN A 88 -1.07 4.35 1.82
N GLU A 89 -0.95 3.45 0.86
CA GLU A 89 -1.17 3.70 -0.57
C GLU A 89 -2.59 4.22 -0.82
N GLY A 90 -3.60 3.62 -0.18
CA GLY A 90 -4.97 4.11 -0.23
C GLY A 90 -5.11 5.57 0.24
N ARG A 91 -4.48 5.94 1.37
CA ARG A 91 -4.53 7.32 1.88
C ARG A 91 -3.78 8.31 0.98
N VAL A 92 -2.62 7.91 0.46
CA VAL A 92 -1.81 8.74 -0.45
C VAL A 92 -2.54 8.98 -1.77
N SER A 93 -3.20 7.97 -2.34
CA SER A 93 -4.00 8.11 -3.57
C SER A 93 -5.11 9.16 -3.42
N ILE A 94 -5.82 9.16 -2.28
CA ILE A 94 -6.85 10.17 -1.96
C ILE A 94 -6.21 11.57 -1.84
N GLN A 95 -5.10 11.69 -1.10
CA GLN A 95 -4.42 12.98 -0.92
C GLN A 95 -3.82 13.54 -2.22
N ALA A 96 -3.28 12.69 -3.07
CA ALA A 96 -2.70 13.07 -4.35
C ALA A 96 -3.76 13.60 -5.33
N SER A 97 -4.97 13.03 -5.30
CA SER A 97 -6.10 13.46 -6.15
C SER A 97 -6.47 14.93 -5.93
N HIS A 98 -6.31 15.45 -4.71
CA HIS A 98 -6.55 16.86 -4.39
C HIS A 98 -5.41 17.80 -4.78
N ARG A 99 -4.21 17.29 -5.08
CA ARG A 99 -3.05 18.10 -5.49
C ARG A 99 -2.96 18.35 -6.99
N LEU A 100 -3.74 17.64 -7.81
CA LEU A 100 -3.74 17.79 -9.28
C LEU A 100 -4.67 18.91 -9.78
N GLN A 101 -5.32 19.65 -8.89
CA GLN A 101 -6.21 20.78 -9.21
C GLN A 101 -5.67 22.14 -8.71
N GLY A 102 -4.35 22.25 -8.50
CA GLY A 102 -3.66 23.49 -8.16
C GLY A 102 -2.74 23.95 -9.29
#